data_AF-A0ABC8QIR2-F1
#
_entry.id   AF-A0ABC8QIR2-F1
#
_cell.length_a   1.000
_cell.length_b   1.000
_cell.length_c   1.000
_cell.angle_alpha   90.00
_cell.angle_beta   90.00
_cell.angle_gamma   90.00
#
_symmetry.space_group_name_H-M   'P 1'
#
loop_
_entity.id
_entity.type
_entity.pdbx_description
1 polymer ?
#
loop_
_entity_poly.entity_id
_entity_poly.type
_entity_poly.pdbx_seq_one_letter_code
_entity_poly.pdbx_strand_id
1 'polypeptide(L)'
;MSDAQHDEHEPLIKTPKQLIIAVIAAFVVPILIIILLANYVGLGAREGAGGSGMSEEAVNDRIKPVAQLELKDPSAPHVFKTGEQLYKEVCATCHAAGVAGAPKFGDAASWGPRLPQGLDGLTKVALAGKGGMPARGGTSPDDVSDYEIERAIVYMANSAGGKLQEPAAPAGAGAAPAAASAPEASAPAAAPAPAAAAPAPAAAAPAAPAAAAAPQASAGEVGKKVYDSTCQMCHAAGVAGAPKFGDKAAWAPRIAQGKAKLYDSALHGKGAMPPKGTYAGSDDDVKAAVDYMAAAAK
;
A
#
# COMPACT_ATOMS: atom_id res chain seq x y z
N MET A 1 40.33 -79.24 45.56
CA MET A 1 41.42 -78.81 44.67
C MET A 1 40.96 -77.49 44.09
N SER A 2 41.76 -76.44 44.22
CA SER A 2 41.36 -75.08 43.85
C SER A 2 42.17 -74.66 42.64
N ASP A 3 41.56 -74.63 41.46
CA ASP A 3 42.16 -74.06 40.27
C ASP A 3 42.18 -72.53 40.40
N ALA A 4 43.38 -71.98 40.62
CA ALA A 4 43.61 -70.55 40.51
C ALA A 4 43.95 -70.24 39.05
N GLN A 5 43.04 -69.57 38.35
CA GLN A 5 43.36 -68.98 37.05
C GLN A 5 44.32 -67.81 37.28
N HIS A 6 45.54 -67.93 36.78
CA HIS A 6 46.47 -66.81 36.70
C HIS A 6 46.16 -66.00 35.44
N ASP A 7 45.67 -64.77 35.61
CA ASP A 7 45.61 -63.79 34.53
C ASP A 7 47.04 -63.33 34.17
N GLU A 8 47.50 -63.71 32.99
CA GLU A 8 48.77 -63.27 32.41
C GLU A 8 48.69 -61.80 32.01
N HIS A 9 49.41 -60.93 32.72
CA HIS A 9 49.51 -59.49 32.39
C HIS A 9 50.38 -59.25 31.15
N GLU A 10 49.83 -59.43 29.95
CA GLU A 10 50.51 -59.02 28.71
C GLU A 10 50.76 -57.49 28.69
N PRO A 11 52.00 -57.02 28.49
CA PRO A 11 52.29 -55.60 28.42
C PRO A 11 51.75 -54.99 27.12
N LEU A 12 50.96 -53.92 27.26
CA LEU A 12 50.27 -53.21 26.17
C LEU A 12 51.22 -52.60 25.10
N ILE A 13 52.52 -52.49 25.40
CA ILE A 13 53.54 -51.91 24.53
C ILE A 13 54.58 -52.99 24.21
N LYS A 14 54.51 -53.55 23.00
CA LYS A 14 55.34 -54.70 22.57
C LYS A 14 56.56 -54.30 21.74
N THR A 15 56.69 -53.03 21.35
CA THR A 15 57.82 -52.52 20.55
C THR A 15 58.27 -51.11 20.98
N PRO A 16 59.55 -50.75 20.81
CA PRO A 16 60.04 -49.39 21.07
C PRO A 16 59.31 -48.32 20.25
N LYS A 17 58.85 -48.64 19.03
CA LYS A 17 58.05 -47.74 18.20
C LYS A 17 56.67 -47.45 18.82
N GLN A 18 56.00 -48.46 19.37
CA GLN A 18 54.75 -48.26 20.10
C GLN A 18 54.96 -47.41 21.37
N LEU A 19 56.08 -47.58 22.07
CA LEU A 19 56.41 -46.75 23.24
C LEU A 19 56.55 -45.27 22.86
N ILE A 20 57.29 -44.97 21.80
CA ILE A 20 57.47 -43.59 21.30
C ILE A 20 56.13 -42.98 20.87
N ILE A 21 55.28 -43.73 20.15
CA ILE A 21 53.95 -43.27 19.73
C ILE A 21 53.04 -43.01 20.94
N ALA A 22 53.03 -43.91 21.92
CA ALA A 22 52.23 -43.76 23.14
C ALA A 22 52.65 -42.52 23.96
N VAL A 23 53.95 -42.29 24.10
CA VAL A 23 54.49 -41.10 24.79
C VAL A 23 54.12 -39.82 24.04
N ILE A 24 54.29 -39.75 22.72
CA ILE A 24 53.91 -38.56 21.93
C ILE A 24 52.39 -38.30 22.03
N ALA A 25 51.56 -39.33 21.88
CA ALA A 25 50.11 -39.21 22.00
C ALA A 25 49.67 -38.71 23.39
N ALA A 26 50.33 -39.19 24.46
CA ALA A 26 50.04 -38.77 25.83
C ALA A 26 50.31 -37.28 26.11
N PHE A 27 51.15 -36.61 25.32
CA PHE A 27 51.34 -35.16 25.42
C PHE A 27 50.50 -34.38 24.40
N VAL A 28 50.42 -34.84 23.14
CA VAL A 28 49.73 -34.11 22.07
C VAL A 28 48.21 -34.10 22.25
N VAL A 29 47.61 -35.22 22.68
CA VAL A 29 46.15 -35.32 22.82
C VAL A 29 45.61 -34.40 23.92
N PRO A 30 46.19 -34.34 25.15
CA PRO A 30 45.75 -33.38 26.16
C PRO A 30 45.94 -31.92 25.73
N ILE A 31 47.03 -31.58 25.02
CA ILE A 31 47.27 -30.21 24.53
C ILE A 31 46.18 -29.81 23.52
N LEU A 32 45.84 -30.70 22.56
CA LEU A 32 44.75 -30.44 21.61
C LEU A 32 43.39 -30.31 22.31
N ILE A 33 43.10 -31.14 23.31
CA ILE A 33 41.87 -31.05 24.11
C ILE A 33 41.82 -29.72 24.87
N ILE A 34 42.93 -29.26 25.46
CA ILE A 34 43.01 -27.96 26.15
C ILE A 34 42.79 -26.81 25.18
N ILE A 35 43.34 -26.85 23.96
CA ILE A 35 43.11 -25.82 22.92
C ILE A 35 41.64 -25.81 22.48
N LEU A 36 41.05 -26.98 22.23
CA LEU A 36 39.63 -27.13 21.91
C LEU A 36 38.73 -26.59 23.03
N LEU A 37 39.04 -26.90 24.29
CA LEU A 37 38.33 -26.38 25.45
C LEU A 37 38.53 -24.87 25.64
N ALA A 38 39.73 -24.32 25.40
CA ALA A 38 39.98 -22.88 25.47
C ALA A 38 39.17 -22.11 24.39
N ASN A 39 39.12 -22.64 23.17
CA ASN A 39 38.27 -22.12 22.10
C ASN A 39 36.77 -22.24 22.45
N TYR A 40 36.34 -23.36 23.01
CA TYR A 40 34.96 -23.60 23.44
C TYR A 40 34.54 -22.70 24.62
N VAL A 41 35.46 -22.42 25.55
CA VAL A 41 35.15 -21.77 26.83
C VAL A 41 35.40 -20.26 26.82
N GLY A 42 36.34 -19.67 26.05
CA GLY A 42 36.60 -18.23 26.23
C GLY A 42 37.66 -17.51 25.41
N LEU A 43 37.94 -17.86 24.16
CA LEU A 43 38.77 -17.02 23.27
C LEU A 43 37.97 -16.09 22.33
N GLY A 44 36.64 -16.26 22.23
CA GLY A 44 35.75 -15.25 21.66
C GLY A 44 35.39 -14.19 22.70
N ALA A 45 35.30 -12.92 22.30
CA ALA A 45 34.90 -11.82 23.17
C ALA A 45 33.51 -12.09 23.76
N ARG A 46 33.40 -12.14 25.10
CA ARG A 46 32.10 -12.20 25.78
C ARG A 46 31.47 -10.81 25.81
N GLU A 47 30.75 -10.48 24.75
CA GLU A 47 29.87 -9.32 24.75
C GLU A 47 28.72 -9.57 25.74
N GLY A 48 28.66 -8.76 26.79
CA GLY A 48 27.64 -8.87 27.82
C GLY A 48 26.24 -8.59 27.27
N ALA A 49 25.22 -9.10 27.95
CA ALA A 49 23.82 -8.86 27.59
C ALA A 49 23.54 -7.35 27.54
N GLY A 50 23.40 -6.81 26.33
CA GLY A 50 23.30 -5.36 26.06
C GLY A 50 24.30 -4.82 25.02
N GLY A 51 25.39 -5.53 24.70
CA GLY A 51 26.41 -5.07 23.74
C GLY A 51 25.87 -4.78 22.33
N SER A 52 24.98 -5.65 21.82
CA SER A 52 24.25 -5.45 20.56
C SER A 52 23.25 -4.28 20.59
N GLY A 53 22.99 -3.68 21.76
CA GLY A 53 22.14 -2.50 21.90
C GLY A 53 22.77 -1.23 21.31
N MET A 54 24.09 -1.17 21.20
CA MET A 54 24.87 0.01 20.82
C MET A 54 25.70 -0.18 19.54
N SER A 55 25.49 -1.26 18.78
CA SER A 55 26.09 -1.37 17.44
C SER A 55 25.54 -0.29 16.51
N GLU A 56 26.37 0.20 15.60
CA GLU A 56 25.99 1.24 14.62
C GLU A 56 24.81 0.79 13.75
N GLU A 57 24.73 -0.50 13.45
CA GLU A 57 23.60 -1.16 12.78
C GLU A 57 22.30 -1.08 13.60
N ALA A 58 22.33 -1.47 14.89
CA ALA A 58 21.16 -1.41 15.75
C ALA A 58 20.75 0.03 16.12
N VAL A 59 21.67 0.99 16.04
CA VAL A 59 21.37 2.43 16.11
C VAL A 59 20.65 2.87 14.83
N ASN A 60 21.24 2.64 13.65
CA ASN A 60 20.66 3.01 12.36
C ASN A 60 19.26 2.43 12.15
N ASP A 61 19.02 1.19 12.57
CA ASP A 61 17.69 0.56 12.51
C ASP A 61 16.62 1.30 13.32
N ARG A 62 16.99 1.98 14.40
CA ARG A 62 16.07 2.78 15.24
C ARG A 62 15.87 4.21 14.74
N ILE A 63 16.77 4.72 13.89
CA ILE A 63 16.60 6.03 13.23
C ILE A 63 15.89 5.91 11.86
N LYS A 64 15.56 4.69 11.41
CA LYS A 64 14.75 4.47 10.20
C LYS A 64 13.41 5.19 10.33
N PRO A 65 12.97 5.97 9.32
CA PRO A 65 11.68 6.65 9.37
C PRO A 65 10.52 5.67 9.57
N VAL A 66 9.71 5.89 10.60
CA VAL A 66 8.53 5.07 10.93
C VAL A 66 7.34 5.28 9.98
N ALA A 67 7.43 6.25 9.07
CA ALA A 67 6.42 6.54 8.07
C ALA A 67 7.09 6.72 6.70
N GLN A 68 6.73 5.87 5.75
CA GLN A 68 6.99 6.08 4.33
C GLN A 68 5.70 6.64 3.73
N LEU A 69 5.72 7.93 3.36
CA LEU A 69 4.59 8.57 2.69
C LEU A 69 4.85 8.58 1.18
N GLU A 70 4.16 7.71 0.45
CA GLU A 70 4.21 7.70 -1.01
C GLU A 70 3.31 8.83 -1.55
N LEU A 71 3.90 10.00 -1.78
CA LEU A 71 3.19 11.14 -2.37
C LEU A 71 2.89 10.84 -3.84
N LYS A 72 1.67 10.39 -4.12
CA LYS A 72 1.16 10.28 -5.48
C LYS A 72 1.06 11.69 -6.09
N ASP A 73 1.89 11.96 -7.08
CA ASP A 73 1.86 13.23 -7.83
C ASP A 73 0.50 13.40 -8.53
N PRO A 74 -0.30 14.44 -8.18
CA PRO A 74 -1.59 14.70 -8.83
C PRO A 74 -1.50 15.03 -10.32
N SER A 75 -0.30 15.35 -10.81
CA SER A 75 -0.01 15.70 -12.21
C SER A 75 0.59 14.53 -13.00
N ALA A 76 0.90 13.41 -12.36
CA ALA A 76 1.41 12.23 -13.05
C ALA A 76 0.32 11.64 -13.96
N PRO A 77 0.64 11.20 -15.19
CA PRO A 77 -0.35 10.56 -16.07
C PRO A 77 -0.98 9.35 -15.40
N HIS A 78 -2.31 9.39 -15.19
CA HIS A 78 -3.03 8.28 -14.60
C HIS A 78 -3.06 7.10 -15.60
N VAL A 79 -2.23 6.08 -15.35
CA VAL A 79 -2.21 4.85 -16.15
C VAL A 79 -3.39 3.98 -15.72
N PHE A 80 -4.53 4.17 -16.40
CA PHE A 80 -5.77 3.49 -16.03
C PHE A 80 -5.70 1.97 -16.26
N LYS A 81 -5.97 1.19 -15.20
CA LYS A 81 -5.99 -0.30 -15.20
C LYS A 81 -6.98 -0.82 -16.23
N THR A 82 -6.68 -1.91 -16.94
CA THR A 82 -7.67 -2.53 -17.85
C THR A 82 -8.86 -3.10 -17.07
N GLY A 83 -10.00 -3.28 -17.75
CA GLY A 83 -11.18 -3.90 -17.12
C GLY A 83 -10.90 -5.28 -16.51
N GLU A 84 -10.04 -6.07 -17.16
CA GLU A 84 -9.56 -7.35 -16.64
C GLU A 84 -8.68 -7.20 -15.39
N GLN A 85 -7.78 -6.21 -15.38
CA GLN A 85 -6.91 -5.96 -14.23
C GLN A 85 -7.72 -5.55 -13.00
N LEU A 86 -8.63 -4.58 -13.13
CA LEU A 86 -9.49 -4.17 -12.02
C LEU A 86 -10.42 -5.31 -11.58
N TYR A 87 -10.97 -6.09 -12.53
CA TYR A 87 -11.77 -7.26 -12.20
C TYR A 87 -10.98 -8.25 -11.32
N LYS A 88 -9.74 -8.58 -11.68
CA LYS A 88 -8.89 -9.52 -10.93
C LYS A 88 -8.50 -8.99 -9.55
N GLU A 89 -8.22 -7.69 -9.45
CA GLU A 89 -7.76 -7.05 -8.22
C GLU A 89 -8.89 -6.87 -7.18
N VAL A 90 -10.09 -6.49 -7.62
CA VAL A 90 -11.19 -6.04 -6.75
C VAL A 90 -12.41 -6.95 -6.84
N CYS A 91 -12.92 -7.19 -8.06
CA CYS A 91 -14.25 -7.75 -8.26
C CYS A 91 -14.29 -9.29 -8.14
N ALA A 92 -13.20 -9.97 -8.48
CA ALA A 92 -13.13 -11.43 -8.60
C ALA A 92 -13.47 -12.16 -7.29
N THR A 93 -13.08 -11.60 -6.14
CA THR A 93 -13.36 -12.15 -4.80
C THR A 93 -14.82 -12.53 -4.60
N CYS A 94 -15.76 -11.72 -5.10
CA CYS A 94 -17.18 -12.02 -5.05
C CYS A 94 -17.71 -12.60 -6.38
N HIS A 95 -17.30 -12.03 -7.51
CA HIS A 95 -17.91 -12.36 -8.81
C HIS A 95 -17.36 -13.62 -9.48
N ALA A 96 -16.17 -14.13 -9.14
CA ALA A 96 -15.65 -15.35 -9.75
C ALA A 96 -16.50 -16.60 -9.38
N ALA A 97 -16.99 -16.65 -8.14
CA ALA A 97 -17.85 -17.73 -7.64
C ALA A 97 -19.35 -17.36 -7.59
N GLY A 98 -19.69 -16.06 -7.59
CA GLY A 98 -21.07 -15.58 -7.40
C GLY A 98 -21.46 -15.47 -5.92
N VAL A 99 -20.51 -15.12 -5.05
CA VAL A 99 -20.70 -15.00 -3.60
C VAL A 99 -21.80 -13.99 -3.27
N ALA A 100 -22.61 -14.27 -2.25
CA ALA A 100 -23.73 -13.43 -1.81
C ALA A 100 -24.75 -13.06 -2.91
N GLY A 101 -24.88 -13.91 -3.94
CA GLY A 101 -25.79 -13.66 -5.08
C GLY A 101 -25.24 -12.68 -6.12
N ALA A 102 -23.93 -12.39 -6.08
CA ALA A 102 -23.25 -11.64 -7.14
C ALA A 102 -23.40 -12.40 -8.49
N PRO A 103 -23.62 -11.69 -9.61
CA PRO A 103 -23.63 -12.34 -10.93
C PRO A 103 -22.27 -12.95 -11.22
N LYS A 104 -22.24 -14.26 -11.45
CA LYS A 104 -20.99 -15.01 -11.62
C LYS A 104 -20.31 -14.65 -12.94
N PHE A 105 -19.00 -14.43 -12.92
CA PHE A 105 -18.20 -14.14 -14.11
C PHE A 105 -18.31 -15.26 -15.14
N GLY A 106 -18.53 -14.90 -16.41
CA GLY A 106 -18.73 -15.85 -17.51
C GLY A 106 -20.08 -16.57 -17.55
N ASP A 107 -20.96 -16.39 -16.56
CA ASP A 107 -22.23 -17.10 -16.50
C ASP A 107 -23.37 -16.36 -17.21
N ALA A 108 -23.70 -16.78 -18.43
CA ALA A 108 -24.77 -16.19 -19.23
C ALA A 108 -26.15 -16.20 -18.52
N ALA A 109 -26.42 -17.17 -17.64
CA ALA A 109 -27.68 -17.20 -16.87
C ALA A 109 -27.75 -16.06 -15.83
N SER A 110 -26.66 -15.82 -15.10
CA SER A 110 -26.52 -14.68 -14.18
C SER A 110 -26.58 -13.34 -14.89
N TRP A 111 -25.96 -13.20 -16.06
CA TRP A 111 -25.84 -11.91 -16.74
C TRP A 111 -27.00 -11.58 -17.67
N GLY A 112 -27.69 -12.57 -18.25
CA GLY A 112 -28.81 -12.38 -19.19
C GLY A 112 -29.86 -11.34 -18.76
N PRO A 113 -30.40 -11.38 -17.52
CA PRO A 113 -31.36 -10.38 -17.03
C PRO A 113 -30.77 -8.98 -16.75
N ARG A 114 -29.44 -8.85 -16.79
CA ARG A 114 -28.69 -7.63 -16.44
C ARG A 114 -28.18 -6.90 -17.69
N LEU A 115 -27.80 -7.63 -18.74
CA LEU A 115 -27.33 -7.06 -20.01
C LEU A 115 -28.27 -6.01 -20.65
N PRO A 116 -29.62 -6.12 -20.60
CA PRO A 116 -30.53 -5.10 -21.12
C PRO A 116 -30.46 -3.73 -20.42
N GLN A 117 -29.77 -3.63 -19.27
CA GLN A 117 -29.58 -2.37 -18.54
C GLN A 117 -28.53 -1.46 -19.22
N GLY A 118 -27.78 -1.98 -20.20
CA GLY A 118 -26.66 -1.28 -20.85
C GLY A 118 -25.50 -1.02 -19.89
N LEU A 119 -24.49 -0.29 -20.36
CA LEU A 119 -23.36 0.11 -19.51
C LEU A 119 -23.85 1.02 -18.38
N ASP A 120 -24.54 2.11 -18.69
CA ASP A 120 -25.02 3.12 -17.74
C ASP A 120 -25.81 2.52 -16.55
N GLY A 121 -26.71 1.58 -16.82
CA GLY A 121 -27.51 0.93 -15.78
C GLY A 121 -26.67 0.04 -14.87
N LEU A 122 -25.72 -0.71 -15.43
CA LEU A 122 -24.78 -1.53 -14.66
C LEU A 122 -23.80 -0.67 -13.86
N THR A 123 -23.27 0.41 -14.44
CA THR A 123 -22.39 1.38 -13.78
C THR A 123 -23.10 2.03 -12.62
N LYS A 124 -24.35 2.47 -12.79
CA LYS A 124 -25.16 3.03 -11.70
C LYS A 124 -25.35 2.05 -10.53
N VAL A 125 -25.53 0.76 -10.82
CA VAL A 125 -25.61 -0.30 -9.80
C VAL A 125 -24.25 -0.53 -9.13
N ALA A 126 -23.15 -0.55 -9.89
CA ALA A 126 -21.82 -0.76 -9.34
C ALA A 126 -21.36 0.40 -8.45
N LEU A 127 -21.60 1.65 -8.86
CA LEU A 127 -21.24 2.84 -8.10
C LEU A 127 -22.06 2.98 -6.81
N ALA A 128 -23.38 2.73 -6.87
CA ALA A 128 -24.25 2.83 -5.70
C ALA A 128 -24.20 1.61 -4.76
N GLY A 129 -23.80 0.44 -5.27
CA GLY A 129 -23.95 -0.84 -4.58
C GLY A 129 -25.38 -1.38 -4.65
N LYS A 130 -25.54 -2.70 -4.44
CA LYS A 130 -26.86 -3.36 -4.41
C LYS A 130 -26.81 -4.71 -3.71
N GLY A 131 -27.66 -4.90 -2.70
CA GLY A 131 -27.69 -6.15 -1.93
C GLY A 131 -26.36 -6.36 -1.20
N GLY A 132 -25.73 -7.52 -1.40
CA GLY A 132 -24.40 -7.81 -0.86
C GLY A 132 -23.23 -7.14 -1.60
N MET A 133 -23.47 -6.44 -2.71
CA MET A 133 -22.42 -5.71 -3.44
C MET A 133 -22.21 -4.31 -2.83
N PRO A 134 -21.03 -3.98 -2.29
CA PRO A 134 -20.73 -2.65 -1.76
C PRO A 134 -20.67 -1.60 -2.88
N ALA A 135 -20.86 -0.33 -2.50
CA ALA A 135 -20.67 0.81 -3.40
C ALA A 135 -19.25 0.80 -4.00
N ARG A 136 -19.14 1.08 -5.30
CA ARG A 136 -17.91 1.02 -6.11
C ARG A 136 -17.16 -0.33 -6.05
N GLY A 137 -17.82 -1.42 -5.63
CA GLY A 137 -17.13 -2.68 -5.36
C GLY A 137 -16.17 -2.63 -4.16
N GLY A 138 -16.27 -1.59 -3.31
CA GLY A 138 -15.40 -1.37 -2.15
C GLY A 138 -14.18 -0.48 -2.40
N THR A 139 -14.05 0.15 -3.58
CA THR A 139 -12.92 1.05 -3.91
C THR A 139 -13.22 2.51 -3.60
N SER A 140 -12.17 3.32 -3.35
CA SER A 140 -12.29 4.77 -3.31
C SER A 140 -12.26 5.36 -4.75
N PRO A 141 -12.95 6.49 -5.02
CA PRO A 141 -12.72 7.29 -6.21
C PRO A 141 -11.26 7.77 -6.37
N ASP A 142 -10.49 7.85 -5.27
CA ASP A 142 -9.08 8.24 -5.27
C ASP A 142 -8.16 7.11 -5.80
N ASP A 143 -8.57 5.84 -5.67
CA ASP A 143 -7.77 4.66 -6.04
C ASP A 143 -8.15 4.07 -7.40
N VAL A 144 -9.44 4.21 -7.77
CA VAL A 144 -10.04 3.62 -8.96
C VAL A 144 -11.09 4.58 -9.52
N SER A 145 -10.86 5.05 -10.74
CA SER A 145 -11.77 5.94 -11.46
C SER A 145 -13.03 5.23 -11.96
N ASP A 146 -14.10 6.00 -12.18
CA ASP A 146 -15.35 5.48 -12.75
C ASP A 146 -15.12 4.83 -14.13
N TYR A 147 -14.19 5.37 -14.92
CA TYR A 147 -13.73 4.83 -16.20
C TYR A 147 -13.08 3.43 -16.09
N GLU A 148 -12.41 3.12 -14.99
CA GLU A 148 -11.88 1.77 -14.73
C GLU A 148 -12.99 0.81 -14.29
N ILE A 149 -13.93 1.28 -13.46
CA ILE A 149 -15.12 0.51 -13.04
C ILE A 149 -15.98 0.15 -14.26
N GLU A 150 -16.24 1.09 -15.15
CA GLU A 150 -16.98 0.87 -16.40
C GLU A 150 -16.29 -0.19 -17.28
N ARG A 151 -14.96 -0.15 -17.42
CA ARG A 151 -14.24 -1.17 -18.18
C ARG A 151 -14.26 -2.55 -17.52
N ALA A 152 -14.23 -2.62 -16.19
CA ALA A 152 -14.44 -3.89 -15.49
C ALA A 152 -15.85 -4.45 -15.73
N ILE A 153 -16.88 -3.59 -15.74
CA ILE A 153 -18.26 -3.98 -16.09
C ILE A 153 -18.34 -4.49 -17.53
N VAL A 154 -17.74 -3.79 -18.50
CA VAL A 154 -17.67 -4.22 -19.91
C VAL A 154 -17.00 -5.58 -20.02
N TYR A 155 -15.84 -5.78 -19.35
CA TYR A 155 -15.14 -7.06 -19.30
C TYR A 155 -16.04 -8.19 -18.78
N MET A 156 -16.64 -8.00 -17.59
CA MET A 156 -17.48 -9.01 -16.94
C MET A 156 -18.75 -9.34 -17.74
N ALA A 157 -19.42 -8.32 -18.28
CA ALA A 157 -20.62 -8.48 -19.09
C ALA A 157 -20.33 -9.19 -20.41
N ASN A 158 -19.26 -8.81 -21.10
CA ASN A 158 -18.89 -9.39 -22.40
C ASN A 158 -18.38 -10.83 -22.25
N SER A 159 -17.66 -11.15 -21.17
CA SER A 159 -17.29 -12.54 -20.83
C SER A 159 -18.51 -13.45 -20.61
N ALA A 160 -19.68 -12.90 -20.26
CA ALA A 160 -20.93 -13.64 -20.08
C ALA A 160 -21.91 -13.51 -21.28
N GLY A 161 -21.41 -13.15 -22.47
CA GLY A 161 -22.20 -13.06 -23.71
C GLY A 161 -22.73 -11.67 -24.05
N GLY A 162 -22.39 -10.65 -23.25
CA GLY A 162 -22.65 -9.25 -23.58
C GLY A 162 -21.88 -8.74 -24.81
N LYS A 163 -22.31 -7.58 -25.30
CA LYS A 163 -21.64 -6.80 -26.35
C LYS A 163 -21.65 -5.31 -26.00
N LEU A 164 -21.28 -5.00 -24.76
CA LEU A 164 -21.10 -3.62 -24.30
C LEU A 164 -19.82 -3.04 -24.92
N GLN A 165 -19.92 -1.78 -25.34
CA GLN A 165 -18.79 -1.03 -25.87
C GLN A 165 -17.92 -0.50 -24.71
N GLU A 166 -16.61 -0.59 -24.85
CA GLU A 166 -15.66 0.05 -23.92
C GLU A 166 -15.83 1.59 -23.99
N PRO A 167 -15.97 2.29 -22.84
CA PRO A 167 -16.07 3.76 -22.83
C PRO A 167 -14.82 4.42 -23.42
N ALA A 168 -14.99 5.64 -23.92
CA ALA A 168 -13.87 6.45 -24.40
C ALA A 168 -12.97 6.87 -23.21
N ALA A 169 -11.66 6.81 -23.40
CA ALA A 169 -10.72 7.26 -22.38
C ALA A 169 -10.88 8.77 -22.09
N PRO A 170 -10.79 9.21 -20.83
CA PRO A 170 -10.85 10.63 -20.49
C PRO A 170 -9.67 11.39 -21.10
N ALA A 171 -9.93 12.64 -21.52
CA ALA A 171 -8.91 13.49 -22.13
C ALA A 171 -7.75 13.72 -21.15
N GLY A 172 -6.53 13.38 -21.57
CA GLY A 172 -5.33 13.34 -20.71
C GLY A 172 -4.77 11.92 -20.50
N ALA A 173 -5.52 10.87 -20.85
CA ALA A 173 -4.98 9.51 -20.88
C ALA A 173 -3.89 9.36 -21.96
N GLY A 174 -2.66 9.05 -21.55
CA GLY A 174 -1.62 8.59 -22.48
C GLY A 174 -2.02 7.25 -23.08
N ALA A 175 -2.36 7.23 -24.37
CA ALA A 175 -2.91 6.05 -25.02
C ALA A 175 -1.85 4.96 -25.23
N ALA A 176 -1.94 3.88 -24.45
CA ALA A 176 -1.39 2.58 -24.83
C ALA A 176 -2.52 1.73 -25.45
N PRO A 177 -2.38 1.25 -26.71
CA PRO A 177 -3.45 0.49 -27.35
C PRO A 177 -3.62 -0.89 -26.71
N ALA A 178 -4.88 -1.26 -26.42
CA ALA A 178 -5.22 -2.59 -25.94
C ALA A 178 -5.08 -3.62 -27.08
N ALA A 179 -4.29 -4.68 -26.85
CA ALA A 179 -4.16 -5.82 -27.75
C ALA A 179 -4.74 -7.08 -27.09
N ALA A 180 -5.65 -7.76 -27.78
CA ALA A 180 -6.12 -9.09 -27.38
C ALA A 180 -5.08 -10.17 -27.72
N SER A 181 -4.91 -11.19 -26.87
CA SER A 181 -3.98 -12.33 -27.05
C SER A 181 -4.77 -13.59 -27.50
N ALA A 182 -4.21 -14.68 -28.04
CA ALA A 182 -2.85 -15.16 -28.40
C ALA A 182 -3.03 -16.25 -29.51
N PRO A 183 -2.03 -17.07 -29.94
CA PRO A 183 -0.56 -17.07 -29.77
C PRO A 183 0.16 -16.86 -31.14
N GLU A 184 1.48 -16.96 -31.39
CA GLU A 184 2.46 -18.02 -31.09
C GLU A 184 3.92 -17.52 -31.15
N ALA A 185 4.90 -18.39 -30.89
CA ALA A 185 6.27 -18.00 -30.53
C ALA A 185 7.26 -17.85 -31.71
N SER A 186 8.23 -16.94 -31.56
CA SER A 186 9.66 -17.11 -31.94
C SER A 186 10.52 -15.97 -31.39
N ALA A 187 11.64 -16.30 -30.74
CA ALA A 187 12.67 -15.34 -30.29
C ALA A 187 13.73 -15.12 -31.39
N PRO A 188 14.64 -14.10 -31.30
CA PRO A 188 15.77 -14.20 -30.36
C PRO A 188 16.32 -12.90 -29.72
N ALA A 189 16.98 -13.09 -28.57
CA ALA A 189 18.21 -12.46 -28.05
C ALA A 189 18.45 -10.92 -28.03
N ALA A 190 18.83 -10.44 -26.83
CA ALA A 190 19.56 -9.18 -26.58
C ALA A 190 21.06 -9.31 -26.96
N ALA A 191 21.98 -8.33 -26.87
CA ALA A 191 22.08 -7.04 -26.16
C ALA A 191 23.22 -6.19 -26.83
N PRO A 192 23.90 -5.19 -26.20
CA PRO A 192 23.53 -4.19 -25.17
C PRO A 192 23.83 -2.73 -25.63
N ALA A 193 23.68 -1.76 -24.72
CA ALA A 193 23.93 -0.32 -24.94
C ALA A 193 25.43 0.09 -24.95
N PRO A 194 25.80 1.23 -25.57
CA PRO A 194 27.11 1.86 -25.39
C PRO A 194 27.17 2.69 -24.09
N ALA A 195 28.35 2.69 -23.47
CA ALA A 195 28.61 3.36 -22.18
C ALA A 195 28.90 4.86 -22.30
N ALA A 196 28.83 5.56 -21.16
CA ALA A 196 29.00 7.00 -21.04
C ALA A 196 30.41 7.51 -21.36
N ALA A 197 30.50 8.74 -21.87
CA ALA A 197 31.72 9.54 -21.92
C ALA A 197 31.64 10.66 -20.88
N ALA A 198 32.69 10.83 -20.07
CA ALA A 198 32.77 11.86 -19.04
C ALA A 198 33.41 13.17 -19.55
N PRO A 199 33.03 14.32 -18.98
CA PRO A 199 33.88 15.50 -18.95
C PRO A 199 34.23 15.93 -17.52
N ALA A 200 35.40 16.57 -17.38
CA ALA A 200 35.86 17.28 -16.17
C ALA A 200 36.71 18.49 -16.60
N PRO A 201 36.99 19.49 -15.74
CA PRO A 201 36.36 19.86 -14.47
C PRO A 201 35.75 21.30 -14.53
N ALA A 202 35.31 21.82 -13.37
CA ALA A 202 34.53 23.06 -13.25
C ALA A 202 35.31 24.39 -13.41
N ALA A 203 34.57 25.46 -13.76
CA ALA A 203 34.95 26.86 -13.60
C ALA A 203 33.81 27.66 -12.94
N ALA A 204 34.13 28.82 -12.35
CA ALA A 204 33.37 29.44 -11.26
C ALA A 204 32.03 30.12 -11.62
N ALA A 205 31.17 30.26 -10.61
CA ALA A 205 29.83 30.85 -10.68
C ALA A 205 29.77 32.33 -10.22
N PRO A 206 28.75 33.10 -10.64
CA PRO A 206 28.22 34.25 -9.92
C PRO A 206 26.93 33.92 -9.14
N ALA A 207 26.54 34.81 -8.22
CA ALA A 207 25.60 34.53 -7.11
C ALA A 207 24.10 34.41 -7.47
N ALA A 208 23.35 33.76 -6.58
CA ALA A 208 21.94 33.39 -6.74
C ALA A 208 20.93 34.47 -6.28
N PRO A 209 19.75 34.57 -6.94
CA PRO A 209 18.53 35.07 -6.33
C PRO A 209 17.79 33.93 -5.59
N ALA A 210 17.22 34.22 -4.41
CA ALA A 210 16.41 33.26 -3.69
C ALA A 210 15.04 33.05 -4.38
N ALA A 211 14.71 31.80 -4.68
CA ALA A 211 13.38 31.35 -5.11
C ALA A 211 12.93 30.25 -4.13
N ALA A 212 12.04 30.58 -3.20
CA ALA A 212 10.58 30.47 -3.34
C ALA A 212 10.10 29.07 -2.92
N ALA A 213 9.36 29.00 -1.82
CA ALA A 213 8.77 27.76 -1.33
C ALA A 213 7.79 27.17 -2.36
N ALA A 214 7.68 25.84 -2.40
CA ALA A 214 6.70 25.15 -3.22
C ALA A 214 5.28 25.67 -2.91
N PRO A 215 4.38 25.76 -3.91
CA PRO A 215 3.03 26.28 -3.72
C PRO A 215 2.28 25.40 -2.70
N GLN A 216 1.98 25.97 -1.53
CA GLN A 216 1.06 25.36 -0.60
C GLN A 216 -0.34 25.34 -1.24
N ALA A 217 -0.99 24.17 -1.26
CA ALA A 217 -2.37 24.05 -1.72
C ALA A 217 -3.25 25.09 -0.99
N SER A 218 -4.12 25.76 -1.72
CA SER A 218 -4.89 26.86 -1.13
C SER A 218 -5.81 26.32 -0.02
N ALA A 219 -6.09 27.13 1.00
CA ALA A 219 -7.02 26.73 2.06
C ALA A 219 -8.41 26.36 1.52
N GLY A 220 -8.78 26.86 0.33
CA GLY A 220 -9.99 26.46 -0.39
C GLY A 220 -9.92 25.03 -0.96
N GLU A 221 -8.78 24.58 -1.48
CA GLU A 221 -8.58 23.19 -1.94
C GLU A 221 -8.57 22.21 -0.77
N VAL A 222 -7.87 22.54 0.32
CA VAL A 222 -7.87 21.75 1.56
C VAL A 222 -9.30 21.62 2.09
N GLY A 223 -10.01 22.74 2.20
CA GLY A 223 -11.40 22.75 2.66
C GLY A 223 -12.34 21.95 1.75
N LYS A 224 -12.17 22.04 0.42
CA LYS A 224 -12.92 21.22 -0.53
C LYS A 224 -12.64 19.73 -0.35
N LYS A 225 -11.37 19.32 -0.24
CA LYS A 225 -10.97 17.91 -0.07
C LYS A 225 -11.54 17.32 1.22
N VAL A 226 -11.53 18.08 2.31
CA VAL A 226 -12.11 17.65 3.61
C VAL A 226 -13.65 17.55 3.49
N TYR A 227 -14.28 18.52 2.83
CA TYR A 227 -15.72 18.45 2.54
C TYR A 227 -16.08 17.21 1.71
N ASP A 228 -15.37 16.94 0.61
CA ASP A 228 -15.61 15.81 -0.27
C ASP A 228 -15.33 14.46 0.41
N SER A 229 -14.33 14.38 1.29
CA SER A 229 -14.00 13.11 1.98
C SER A 229 -15.01 12.70 3.04
N THR A 230 -15.66 13.65 3.73
CA THR A 230 -16.48 13.34 4.93
C THR A 230 -17.76 14.15 5.05
N CYS A 231 -17.70 15.47 4.90
CA CYS A 231 -18.84 16.34 5.20
C CYS A 231 -19.97 16.20 4.16
N GLN A 232 -19.65 15.92 2.89
CA GLN A 232 -20.65 15.83 1.82
C GLN A 232 -21.67 14.70 2.05
N MET A 233 -21.30 13.64 2.76
CA MET A 233 -22.18 12.49 3.06
C MET A 233 -23.51 12.93 3.72
N CYS A 234 -23.47 13.98 4.56
CA CYS A 234 -24.66 14.58 5.14
C CYS A 234 -25.04 15.90 4.46
N HIS A 235 -24.07 16.76 4.16
CA HIS A 235 -24.34 18.13 3.73
C HIS A 235 -24.66 18.29 2.23
N ALA A 236 -24.39 17.31 1.36
CA ALA A 236 -24.80 17.40 -0.04
C ALA A 236 -26.33 17.29 -0.22
N ALA A 237 -26.98 16.42 0.58
CA ALA A 237 -28.43 16.20 0.53
C ALA A 237 -29.21 16.86 1.68
N GLY A 238 -28.53 17.26 2.76
CA GLY A 238 -29.17 17.76 3.98
C GLY A 238 -29.67 16.65 4.91
N VAL A 239 -28.96 15.52 4.95
CA VAL A 239 -29.31 14.33 5.74
C VAL A 239 -29.45 14.71 7.22
N ALA A 240 -30.47 14.17 7.89
CA ALA A 240 -30.79 14.45 9.30
C ALA A 240 -30.96 15.96 9.64
N GLY A 241 -31.32 16.80 8.66
CA GLY A 241 -31.47 18.24 8.85
C GLY A 241 -30.16 19.04 8.78
N ALA A 242 -29.08 18.44 8.26
CA ALA A 242 -27.84 19.15 7.98
C ALA A 242 -28.08 20.32 7.01
N PRO A 243 -27.46 21.50 7.20
CA PRO A 243 -27.58 22.61 6.26
C PRO A 243 -26.94 22.21 4.92
N LYS A 244 -27.75 22.22 3.86
CA LYS A 244 -27.35 21.75 2.53
C LYS A 244 -26.27 22.66 1.93
N PHE A 245 -25.27 22.07 1.29
CA PHE A 245 -24.20 22.80 0.62
C PHE A 245 -24.76 23.73 -0.48
N GLY A 246 -24.31 24.98 -0.50
CA GLY A 246 -24.80 26.01 -1.43
C GLY A 246 -26.18 26.62 -1.10
N ASP A 247 -26.89 26.14 -0.07
CA ASP A 247 -28.21 26.68 0.30
C ASP A 247 -28.07 28.01 1.07
N LYS A 248 -28.15 29.13 0.34
CA LYS A 248 -28.02 30.48 0.91
C LYS A 248 -29.02 30.75 2.04
N ALA A 249 -30.25 30.22 1.96
CA ALA A 249 -31.28 30.43 2.98
C ALA A 249 -30.98 29.64 4.27
N ALA A 250 -30.50 28.40 4.15
CA ALA A 250 -30.07 27.61 5.29
C ALA A 250 -28.79 28.16 5.95
N TRP A 251 -27.86 28.71 5.15
CA TRP A 251 -26.56 29.17 5.64
C TRP A 251 -26.54 30.63 6.13
N ALA A 252 -27.35 31.54 5.62
CA ALA A 252 -27.39 32.94 6.07
C ALA A 252 -27.47 33.13 7.60
N PRO A 253 -28.43 32.52 8.34
CA PRO A 253 -28.50 32.67 9.81
C PRO A 253 -27.37 31.95 10.56
N ARG A 254 -26.63 31.06 9.89
CA ARG A 254 -25.47 30.34 10.43
C ARG A 254 -24.19 31.16 10.26
N ILE A 255 -23.98 31.73 9.06
CA ILE A 255 -22.89 32.67 8.77
C ILE A 255 -22.98 33.92 9.66
N ALA A 256 -24.20 34.40 9.93
CA ALA A 256 -24.45 35.52 10.85
C ALA A 256 -24.01 35.28 12.31
N GLN A 257 -23.86 34.01 12.75
CA GLN A 257 -23.33 33.68 14.09
C GLN A 257 -21.79 33.80 14.17
N GLY A 258 -21.13 34.05 13.04
CA GLY A 258 -19.68 34.21 12.93
C GLY A 258 -18.92 32.89 12.84
N LYS A 259 -17.74 32.95 12.19
CA LYS A 259 -16.87 31.80 11.92
C LYS A 259 -16.57 30.95 13.16
N ALA A 260 -16.26 31.59 14.30
CA ALA A 260 -15.92 30.89 15.54
C ALA A 260 -17.02 29.92 16.01
N LYS A 261 -18.31 30.28 15.89
CA LYS A 261 -19.43 29.41 16.26
C LYS A 261 -19.70 28.28 15.26
N LEU A 262 -19.34 28.50 13.99
CA LEU A 262 -19.38 27.44 12.98
C LEU A 262 -18.26 26.42 13.18
N TYR A 263 -17.04 26.88 13.45
CA TYR A 263 -15.91 26.02 13.76
C TYR A 263 -16.15 25.21 15.04
N ASP A 264 -16.62 25.85 16.12
CA ASP A 264 -16.99 25.17 17.37
C ASP A 264 -18.04 24.05 17.15
N SER A 265 -19.11 24.36 16.38
CA SER A 265 -20.13 23.36 16.03
C SER A 265 -19.60 22.22 15.15
N ALA A 266 -18.59 22.47 14.30
CA ALA A 266 -18.02 21.47 13.42
C ALA A 266 -16.97 20.60 14.12
N LEU A 267 -16.15 21.18 15.00
CA LEU A 267 -15.12 20.46 15.75
C LEU A 267 -15.75 19.57 16.83
N HIS A 268 -16.67 20.12 17.65
CA HIS A 268 -17.28 19.40 18.76
C HIS A 268 -18.58 18.64 18.38
N GLY A 269 -19.09 18.84 17.17
CA GLY A 269 -20.36 18.28 16.72
C GLY A 269 -21.58 19.05 17.26
N LYS A 270 -22.75 18.81 16.67
CA LYS A 270 -24.00 19.49 17.05
C LYS A 270 -25.23 18.71 16.62
N GLY A 271 -26.01 18.22 17.59
CA GLY A 271 -27.20 17.41 17.32
C GLY A 271 -26.81 16.10 16.62
N ALA A 272 -27.31 15.89 15.40
CA ALA A 272 -26.95 14.73 14.57
C ALA A 272 -25.58 14.87 13.86
N MET A 273 -24.94 16.04 13.87
CA MET A 273 -23.61 16.23 13.30
C MET A 273 -22.53 15.71 14.26
N PRO A 274 -21.72 14.70 13.89
CA PRO A 274 -20.67 14.16 14.75
C PRO A 274 -19.48 15.13 14.86
N PRO A 275 -18.64 15.01 15.91
CA PRO A 275 -17.39 15.75 16.04
C PRO A 275 -16.52 15.64 14.79
N LYS A 276 -15.98 16.76 14.35
CA LYS A 276 -15.15 16.92 13.13
C LYS A 276 -15.80 16.38 11.85
N GLY A 277 -17.12 16.14 11.83
CA GLY A 277 -17.78 15.47 10.71
C GLY A 277 -17.22 14.06 10.42
N THR A 278 -16.73 13.36 11.46
CA THR A 278 -15.93 12.10 11.38
C THR A 278 -14.56 12.23 10.69
N TYR A 279 -14.08 13.44 10.40
CA TYR A 279 -12.75 13.65 9.83
C TYR A 279 -11.63 13.45 10.85
N ALA A 280 -10.65 12.60 10.53
CA ALA A 280 -9.56 12.20 11.42
C ALA A 280 -8.30 13.09 11.35
N GLY A 281 -8.23 14.05 10.41
CA GLY A 281 -7.08 14.95 10.25
C GLY A 281 -7.09 16.16 11.20
N SER A 282 -6.49 17.29 10.82
CA SER A 282 -6.32 18.42 11.74
C SER A 282 -7.62 19.22 11.97
N ASP A 283 -7.64 20.05 13.00
CA ASP A 283 -8.75 20.97 13.26
C ASP A 283 -8.79 22.13 12.25
N ASP A 284 -7.63 22.51 11.69
CA ASP A 284 -7.54 23.59 10.71
C ASP A 284 -8.07 23.15 9.33
N ASP A 285 -7.89 21.88 8.98
CA ASP A 285 -8.53 21.23 7.83
C ASP A 285 -10.07 21.28 7.94
N VAL A 286 -10.62 21.02 9.14
CA VAL A 286 -12.06 21.13 9.41
C VAL A 286 -12.54 22.59 9.32
N LYS A 287 -11.78 23.56 9.84
CA LYS A 287 -12.09 24.99 9.71
C LYS A 287 -12.08 25.44 8.25
N ALA A 288 -11.12 24.96 7.46
CA ALA A 288 -11.05 25.17 6.02
C ALA A 288 -12.29 24.59 5.29
N ALA A 289 -12.75 23.40 5.69
CA ALA A 289 -13.98 22.80 5.16
C ALA A 289 -15.21 23.65 5.48
N VAL A 290 -15.35 24.12 6.72
CA VAL A 290 -16.42 25.03 7.13
C VAL A 290 -16.39 26.32 6.32
N ASP A 291 -15.20 26.88 6.08
CA ASP A 291 -15.03 28.07 5.25
C ASP A 291 -15.42 27.83 3.79
N TYR A 292 -15.06 26.68 3.21
CA TYR A 292 -15.46 26.27 1.87
C TYR A 292 -16.98 26.18 1.73
N MET A 293 -17.65 25.50 2.68
CA MET A 293 -19.11 25.37 2.71
C MET A 293 -19.82 26.72 2.92
N ALA A 294 -19.29 27.56 3.82
CA ALA A 294 -19.82 28.90 4.07
C ALA A 294 -19.55 29.87 2.92
N ALA A 295 -18.51 29.66 2.11
CA ALA A 295 -18.24 30.44 0.90
C ALA A 295 -19.19 30.06 -0.24
N ALA A 296 -19.47 28.76 -0.42
CA ALA A 296 -20.39 28.27 -1.45
C ALA A 296 -21.85 28.74 -1.25
N ALA A 297 -22.22 29.18 -0.04
CA ALA A 297 -23.56 29.65 0.30
C ALA A 297 -23.67 31.19 0.49
N LYS A 298 -22.69 31.96 0.01
CA LYS A 298 -22.77 33.43 -0.12
C LYS A 298 -23.32 33.81 -1.49
#